data_AF-A0A7V3ZW80-F1
#
_entry.id   AF-A0A7V3ZW80-F1
#
_cell.length_a   1.000
_cell.length_b   1.000
_cell.length_c   1.000
_cell.angle_alpha   90.00
_cell.angle_beta   90.00
_cell.angle_gamma   90.00
#
_symmetry.space_group_name_H-M   'P 1'
#
loop_
_entity.id
_entity.type
_entity.pdbx_description
1 polymer ?
#
loop_
_entity_poly.entity_id
_entity_poly.type
_entity_poly.pdbx_seq_one_letter_code
_entity_poly.pdbx_strand_id
1 'polypeptide(L)'
;MVKNFPIPLNKISIVIYSFDEGKTIFAHNENKPLIPASNMKLIISAYLIENWSKSFLKGYPKNKVLTEMNSKSNNKLANNLFCFIGQSQKKSSSEVLLAFLKDKGIPTKGIRIFDGAGLSKKNKLTTLAITKLLIYLYNSPYQKEFLRSLAVAGKRGTLKKRLINYKKKIYAKTGYLKNVRAFSGYYFKNDKKYCFSIIINYPVRKEHYWRFLNQLFSYL
;
A
#
# COMPACT_ATOMS: atom_id res chain seq x y z
N MET A 1 -12.05 8.30 18.40
CA MET A 1 -12.13 6.89 17.92
C MET A 1 -13.55 6.62 17.47
N VAL A 2 -13.75 5.92 16.34
CA VAL A 2 -15.09 5.67 15.77
C VAL A 2 -15.98 4.96 16.80
N LYS A 3 -16.94 5.67 17.40
CA LYS A 3 -17.99 5.04 18.22
C LYS A 3 -18.69 3.97 17.35
N ASN A 4 -18.74 2.73 17.83
CA ASN A 4 -19.40 1.59 17.18
C ASN A 4 -18.74 1.07 15.89
N PHE A 5 -17.41 1.02 15.78
CA PHE A 5 -16.77 0.19 14.75
C PHE A 5 -16.56 -1.24 15.30
N PRO A 6 -17.40 -2.23 14.92
CA PRO A 6 -17.43 -3.54 15.57
C PRO A 6 -16.33 -4.44 15.00
N ILE A 7 -15.08 -4.00 15.11
CA ILE A 7 -13.92 -4.77 14.70
C ILE A 7 -13.11 -5.09 15.95
N PRO A 8 -12.86 -6.37 16.25
CA PRO A 8 -11.98 -6.73 17.33
C PRO A 8 -10.62 -6.05 17.16
N LEU A 9 -10.12 -5.39 18.20
CA LEU A 9 -8.89 -4.60 18.15
C LEU A 9 -7.70 -5.40 17.62
N ASN A 10 -7.66 -6.71 17.88
CA ASN A 10 -6.62 -7.61 17.40
C ASN A 10 -6.72 -7.96 15.90
N LYS A 11 -7.79 -7.58 15.19
CA LYS A 11 -7.96 -7.81 13.74
C LYS A 11 -7.66 -6.58 12.89
N ILE A 12 -7.33 -5.45 13.52
CA ILE A 12 -7.00 -4.20 12.86
C ILE A 12 -5.56 -3.80 13.19
N SER A 13 -4.87 -3.26 12.19
CA SER A 13 -3.56 -2.64 12.30
C SER A 13 -3.58 -1.31 11.56
N ILE A 14 -3.03 -0.28 12.19
CA ILE A 14 -3.04 1.10 11.68
C ILE A 14 -1.71 1.75 12.01
N VAL A 15 -1.14 2.46 11.06
CA VAL A 15 -0.05 3.41 11.28
C VAL A 15 -0.37 4.70 10.52
N ILE A 16 -0.14 5.84 11.17
CA ILE A 16 -0.19 7.17 10.56
C ILE A 16 1.09 7.91 10.94
N TYR A 17 1.81 8.38 9.93
CA TYR A 17 3.04 9.15 10.06
C TYR A 17 2.83 10.56 9.52
N SER A 18 3.28 11.56 10.28
CA SER A 18 3.29 12.97 9.89
C SER A 18 4.67 13.31 9.35
N PHE A 19 4.76 13.73 8.09
CA PHE A 19 6.03 14.19 7.52
C PHE A 19 6.45 15.53 8.14
N ASP A 20 5.49 16.35 8.54
CA ASP A 20 5.76 17.66 9.13
C ASP A 20 6.33 17.53 10.55
N GLU A 21 5.88 16.55 11.32
CA GLU A 21 6.41 16.26 12.67
C GLU A 21 7.59 15.27 12.66
N GLY A 22 7.90 14.67 11.51
CA GLY A 22 8.95 13.67 11.38
C GLY A 22 8.70 12.36 12.15
N LYS A 23 7.49 12.13 12.69
CA LYS A 23 7.18 10.99 13.58
C LYS A 23 5.85 10.30 13.29
N THR A 24 5.73 9.08 13.80
CA THR A 24 4.45 8.36 13.85
C THR A 24 3.55 9.02 14.90
N ILE A 25 2.40 9.51 14.47
CA ILE A 25 1.42 10.19 15.33
C ILE A 25 0.31 9.26 15.81
N PHE A 26 0.16 8.10 15.17
CA PHE A 26 -0.75 7.05 15.62
C PHE A 26 -0.23 5.68 15.17
N ALA A 27 -0.21 4.72 16.08
CA ALA A 27 0.10 3.33 15.78
C ALA A 27 -0.80 2.40 16.60
N HIS A 28 -1.25 1.31 15.98
CA HIS A 28 -1.98 0.24 16.63
C HIS A 28 -1.66 -1.07 15.93
N ASN A 29 -1.13 -2.05 16.66
CA ASN A 29 -0.71 -3.35 16.12
C ASN A 29 0.22 -3.22 14.90
N GLU A 30 1.11 -2.24 14.87
CA GLU A 30 1.91 -1.89 13.70
C GLU A 30 2.84 -3.01 13.23
N ASN A 31 3.30 -3.84 14.18
CA ASN A 31 4.15 -5.01 13.95
C ASN A 31 3.36 -6.29 13.63
N LYS A 32 2.02 -6.26 13.67
CA LYS A 32 1.20 -7.45 13.51
C LYS A 32 1.13 -7.89 12.04
N PRO A 33 1.55 -9.12 11.70
CA PRO A 33 1.45 -9.62 10.33
C PRO A 33 0.01 -9.95 9.96
N LEU A 34 -0.54 -9.23 8.98
CA LEU A 34 -1.91 -9.39 8.50
C LEU A 34 -1.94 -9.63 6.98
N ILE A 35 -3.08 -10.10 6.46
CA ILE A 35 -3.21 -10.35 5.01
C ILE A 35 -3.41 -8.98 4.34
N PRO A 36 -2.51 -8.54 3.45
CA PRO A 36 -2.52 -7.16 2.94
C PRO A 36 -3.50 -6.91 1.79
N ALA A 37 -4.07 -7.99 1.21
CA ALA A 37 -4.72 -7.94 -0.08
C ALA A 37 -3.83 -7.19 -1.11
N SER A 38 -4.43 -6.40 -2.01
CA SER A 38 -3.69 -5.65 -3.04
C SER A 38 -2.73 -4.56 -2.55
N ASN A 39 -2.53 -4.37 -1.24
CA ASN A 39 -1.42 -3.54 -0.74
C ASN A 39 -0.05 -4.22 -0.98
N MET A 40 -0.03 -5.52 -1.31
CA MET A 40 1.17 -6.22 -1.80
C MET A 40 1.82 -5.54 -3.02
N LYS A 41 0.99 -4.98 -3.91
CA LYS A 41 1.45 -4.28 -5.13
C LYS A 41 2.33 -3.06 -4.85
N LEU A 42 2.29 -2.52 -3.63
CA LEU A 42 3.17 -1.41 -3.22
C LEU A 42 4.64 -1.83 -3.21
N ILE A 43 4.94 -3.04 -2.74
CA ILE A 43 6.32 -3.58 -2.70
C ILE A 43 6.84 -3.82 -4.11
N ILE A 44 6.02 -4.43 -4.97
CA ILE A 44 6.36 -4.64 -6.39
C ILE A 44 6.65 -3.31 -7.08
N SER A 45 5.78 -2.32 -6.87
CA SER A 45 5.95 -1.00 -7.46
C SER A 45 7.25 -0.35 -7.03
N ALA A 46 7.57 -0.39 -5.74
CA ALA A 46 8.79 0.19 -5.22
C ALA A 46 10.03 -0.44 -5.86
N TYR A 47 10.09 -1.77 -5.88
CA TYR A 47 11.19 -2.51 -6.49
C TYR A 47 11.34 -2.17 -7.97
N LEU A 48 10.24 -2.19 -8.74
CA LEU A 48 10.27 -1.94 -10.18
C LEU A 48 10.64 -0.50 -10.51
N ILE A 49 10.15 0.49 -9.77
CA ILE A 49 10.43 1.90 -10.06
C ILE A 49 11.93 2.17 -9.96
N GLU A 50 12.56 1.67 -8.89
CA GLU A 50 13.99 1.85 -8.63
C GLU A 50 14.86 1.07 -9.63
N ASN A 51 14.43 -0.12 -10.02
CA ASN A 51 15.19 -0.99 -10.92
C ASN A 51 14.75 -0.87 -12.38
N TRP A 52 13.91 0.12 -12.73
CA TRP A 52 13.19 0.10 -14.01
C TRP A 52 14.11 0.01 -15.23
N SER A 53 15.17 0.82 -15.26
CA SER A 53 16.13 0.88 -16.37
C SER A 53 16.96 -0.39 -16.52
N LYS A 54 17.10 -1.18 -15.44
CA LYS A 54 17.80 -2.46 -15.39
C LYS A 54 16.84 -3.67 -15.48
N SER A 55 15.53 -3.42 -15.48
CA SER A 55 14.52 -4.46 -15.48
C SER A 55 14.15 -4.91 -16.90
N PHE A 56 13.45 -6.04 -16.98
CA PHE A 56 12.78 -6.53 -18.19
C PHE A 56 11.72 -5.56 -18.76
N LEU A 57 11.42 -4.45 -18.06
CA LEU A 57 10.51 -3.39 -18.51
C LEU A 57 11.23 -2.19 -19.14
N LYS A 58 12.54 -2.27 -19.36
CA LYS A 58 13.28 -1.23 -20.09
C LYS A 58 12.59 -0.96 -21.44
N GLY A 59 12.34 0.32 -21.73
CA GLY A 59 11.63 0.75 -22.94
C GLY A 59 10.10 0.79 -22.85
N TYR A 60 9.48 0.16 -21.84
CA TYR A 60 8.03 0.24 -21.64
C TYR A 60 7.60 1.57 -21.00
N PRO A 61 6.38 2.07 -21.28
CA PRO A 61 5.86 3.30 -20.69
C PRO A 61 5.59 3.10 -19.19
N LYS A 62 6.60 3.42 -18.37
CA LYS A 62 6.63 3.19 -16.93
C LYS A 62 5.36 3.60 -16.19
N ASN A 63 4.94 4.85 -16.39
CA ASN A 63 3.75 5.39 -15.74
C ASN A 63 2.46 4.62 -16.11
N LYS A 64 2.35 4.09 -17.35
CA LYS A 64 1.18 3.33 -17.80
C LYS A 64 1.10 1.99 -17.09
N VAL A 65 2.22 1.26 -17.02
CA VAL A 65 2.32 -0.05 -16.34
C VAL A 65 2.01 0.09 -14.84
N LEU A 66 2.66 1.04 -14.17
CA LEU A 66 2.47 1.24 -12.74
C LEU A 66 1.06 1.74 -12.41
N THR A 67 0.50 2.64 -13.22
CA THR A 67 -0.88 3.11 -13.02
C THR A 67 -1.88 1.98 -13.22
N GLU A 68 -1.70 1.14 -14.24
CA GLU A 68 -2.55 -0.03 -14.45
C GLU A 68 -2.48 -0.99 -13.25
N MET A 69 -1.29 -1.27 -12.74
CA MET A 69 -1.13 -2.12 -11.57
C MET A 69 -1.76 -1.51 -10.31
N ASN A 70 -1.48 -0.24 -10.00
CA ASN A 70 -1.85 0.36 -8.71
C ASN A 70 -3.24 0.99 -8.71
N SER A 71 -3.51 1.88 -9.66
CA SER A 71 -4.76 2.64 -9.74
C SER A 71 -5.94 1.77 -10.16
N LYS A 72 -5.75 0.85 -11.12
CA LYS A 72 -6.79 -0.12 -11.51
C LYS A 72 -6.77 -1.40 -10.67
N SER A 73 -5.69 -1.62 -9.91
CA SER A 73 -5.50 -2.83 -9.08
C SER A 73 -5.44 -4.12 -9.90
N ASN A 74 -4.81 -4.09 -11.08
CA ASN A 74 -4.74 -5.22 -11.99
C ASN A 74 -3.95 -6.40 -11.39
N ASN A 75 -4.63 -7.52 -11.15
CA ASN A 75 -4.05 -8.70 -10.50
C ASN A 75 -3.16 -9.51 -11.45
N LYS A 76 -3.59 -9.71 -12.70
CA LYS A 76 -2.83 -10.46 -13.70
C LYS A 76 -1.49 -9.79 -13.95
N LEU A 77 -1.49 -8.47 -14.14
CA LEU A 77 -0.26 -7.69 -14.30
C LEU A 77 0.65 -7.84 -13.07
N ALA A 78 0.12 -7.68 -11.85
CA ALA A 78 0.93 -7.79 -10.64
C ALA A 78 1.55 -9.18 -10.44
N ASN A 79 0.83 -10.26 -10.74
CA ASN A 79 1.37 -11.61 -10.64
C ASN A 79 2.42 -11.89 -11.72
N ASN A 80 2.20 -11.43 -12.96
CA ASN A 80 3.20 -11.57 -14.02
C ASN A 80 4.48 -10.81 -13.67
N LEU A 81 4.35 -9.55 -13.24
CA LEU A 81 5.48 -8.73 -12.78
C LEU A 81 6.22 -9.39 -11.61
N PHE A 82 5.49 -9.96 -10.66
CA PHE A 82 6.08 -10.71 -9.56
C PHE A 82 6.90 -11.91 -10.07
N CYS A 83 6.35 -12.75 -10.96
CA CYS A 83 7.11 -13.87 -11.54
C CYS A 83 8.37 -13.40 -12.29
N PHE A 84 8.24 -12.37 -13.12
CA PHE A 84 9.38 -11.83 -13.87
C PHE A 84 10.48 -11.26 -12.99
N ILE A 85 10.15 -10.66 -11.84
CA ILE A 85 11.14 -10.20 -10.85
C ILE A 85 12.04 -11.37 -10.43
N GLY A 86 11.45 -12.50 -10.01
CA GLY A 86 12.21 -13.68 -9.60
C GLY A 86 13.02 -14.29 -10.74
N GLN A 87 12.41 -14.47 -11.91
CA GLN A 87 13.08 -15.00 -13.11
C GLN A 87 14.31 -14.16 -13.50
N SER A 88 14.17 -12.83 -13.52
CA SER A 88 15.26 -11.92 -13.89
C SER A 88 16.46 -11.98 -12.93
N GLN A 89 16.22 -12.37 -11.67
CA GLN A 89 17.26 -12.47 -10.63
C GLN A 89 17.69 -13.92 -10.38
N LYS A 90 17.14 -14.89 -11.11
CA LYS A 90 17.36 -16.33 -10.90
C LYS A 90 17.15 -16.76 -9.44
N LYS A 91 16.15 -16.17 -8.77
CA LYS A 91 15.76 -16.42 -7.36
C LYS A 91 14.24 -16.46 -7.25
N SER A 92 13.71 -16.90 -6.11
CA SER A 92 12.28 -16.70 -5.88
C SER A 92 11.97 -15.20 -5.78
N SER A 93 10.83 -14.78 -6.33
CA SER A 93 10.41 -13.38 -6.26
C SER A 93 10.24 -12.89 -4.83
N SER A 94 9.90 -13.79 -3.90
CA SER A 94 9.83 -13.49 -2.47
C SER A 94 11.19 -13.10 -1.90
N GLU A 95 12.24 -13.88 -2.18
CA GLU A 95 13.60 -13.60 -1.71
C GLU A 95 14.11 -12.26 -2.25
N VAL A 96 13.89 -11.99 -3.54
CA VAL A 96 14.28 -10.73 -4.17
C VAL A 96 13.62 -9.54 -3.48
N LEU A 97 12.30 -9.61 -3.26
CA LEU A 97 11.55 -8.51 -2.65
C LEU A 97 11.87 -8.36 -1.16
N LEU A 98 12.11 -9.44 -0.42
CA LEU A 98 12.54 -9.39 0.98
C LEU A 98 13.94 -8.80 1.13
N ALA A 99 14.88 -9.18 0.25
CA ALA A 99 16.21 -8.60 0.21
C ALA A 99 16.16 -7.09 -0.09
N PHE A 100 15.33 -6.69 -1.06
CA PHE A 100 15.08 -5.28 -1.37
C PHE A 100 14.55 -4.50 -0.15
N LEU A 101 13.54 -5.03 0.55
CA LEU A 101 13.02 -4.35 1.75
C LEU A 101 14.11 -4.21 2.83
N LYS A 102 14.90 -5.26 3.06
CA LYS A 102 16.00 -5.24 4.03
C LYS A 102 17.07 -4.21 3.66
N ASP A 103 17.45 -4.14 2.40
CA ASP A 103 18.40 -3.15 1.86
C ASP A 103 17.93 -1.70 2.13
N LYS A 104 16.62 -1.44 2.05
CA LYS A 104 16.04 -0.12 2.35
C LYS A 104 15.77 0.12 3.84
N GLY A 105 16.28 -0.74 4.72
CA GLY A 105 16.05 -0.64 6.17
C GLY A 105 14.58 -0.84 6.58
N ILE A 106 13.77 -1.48 5.73
CA ILE A 106 12.36 -1.76 6.00
C ILE A 106 12.26 -3.08 6.78
N PRO A 107 11.60 -3.11 7.95
CA PRO A 107 11.50 -4.33 8.74
C PRO A 107 10.80 -5.46 7.99
N THR A 108 11.43 -6.65 7.95
CA THR A 108 10.89 -7.83 7.26
C THR A 108 10.37 -8.91 8.20
N LYS A 109 10.50 -8.72 9.53
CA LYS A 109 10.01 -9.68 10.52
C LYS A 109 8.51 -9.92 10.35
N GLY A 110 8.12 -11.19 10.19
CA GLY A 110 6.73 -11.60 10.00
C GLY A 110 6.16 -11.35 8.60
N ILE A 111 6.93 -10.76 7.67
CA ILE A 111 6.52 -10.60 6.28
C ILE A 111 6.60 -11.93 5.54
N ARG A 112 5.58 -12.22 4.72
CA ARG A 112 5.54 -13.35 3.80
C ARG A 112 4.99 -12.87 2.46
N ILE A 113 5.74 -13.07 1.39
CA ILE A 113 5.34 -12.70 0.04
C ILE A 113 5.17 -13.99 -0.77
N PHE A 114 3.92 -14.34 -1.06
CA PHE A 114 3.56 -15.57 -1.77
C PHE A 114 3.10 -15.31 -3.20
N ASP A 115 2.46 -14.16 -3.44
CA ASP A 115 2.12 -13.68 -4.79
C ASP A 115 2.21 -12.16 -4.85
N GLY A 116 2.18 -11.60 -6.07
CA GLY A 116 2.26 -10.16 -6.26
C GLY A 116 0.92 -9.43 -6.14
N ALA A 117 -0.17 -10.09 -6.54
CA ALA A 117 -1.48 -9.47 -6.54
C ALA A 117 -2.05 -9.25 -5.13
N GLY A 118 -1.57 -10.01 -4.15
CA GLY A 118 -2.10 -10.06 -2.79
C GLY A 118 -3.32 -10.98 -2.66
N LEU A 119 -3.46 -12.02 -3.48
CA LEU A 119 -4.64 -12.91 -3.48
C LEU A 119 -4.51 -14.06 -2.46
N SER A 120 -3.29 -14.55 -2.25
CA SER A 120 -2.98 -15.63 -1.34
C SER A 120 -3.18 -15.20 0.12
N LYS A 121 -3.89 -16.03 0.87
CA LYS A 121 -4.03 -15.88 2.34
C LYS A 121 -2.71 -16.12 3.10
N LYS A 122 -1.71 -16.70 2.43
CA LYS A 122 -0.35 -16.90 2.97
C LYS A 122 0.46 -15.59 2.97
N ASN A 123 0.06 -14.59 2.17
CA ASN A 123 0.68 -13.27 2.21
C ASN A 123 0.51 -12.63 3.60
N LYS A 124 1.60 -12.07 4.13
CA LYS A 124 1.62 -11.32 5.39
C LYS A 124 2.45 -10.06 5.20
N LEU A 125 1.89 -8.90 5.55
CA LEU A 125 2.63 -7.64 5.72
C LEU A 125 2.26 -7.03 7.07
N THR A 126 3.14 -6.16 7.57
CA THR A 126 2.89 -5.30 8.72
C THR A 126 2.61 -3.87 8.22
N THR A 127 1.77 -3.11 8.92
CA THR A 127 1.54 -1.70 8.56
C THR A 127 2.78 -0.86 8.83
N LEU A 128 3.63 -1.24 9.79
CA LEU A 128 4.95 -0.64 9.98
C LEU A 128 5.81 -0.72 8.72
N ALA A 129 5.94 -1.91 8.12
CA ALA A 129 6.76 -2.10 6.93
C ALA A 129 6.20 -1.34 5.73
N ILE A 130 4.88 -1.33 5.54
CA ILE A 130 4.24 -0.56 4.46
C ILE A 130 4.46 0.94 4.68
N THR A 131 4.28 1.45 5.89
CA THR A 131 4.51 2.87 6.19
C THR A 131 5.98 3.26 5.97
N LYS A 132 6.95 2.44 6.42
CA LYS A 132 8.37 2.68 6.16
C LYS A 132 8.70 2.67 4.65
N LEU A 133 8.08 1.77 3.88
CA LEU A 133 8.19 1.77 2.42
C LEU A 133 7.63 3.06 1.79
N LEU A 134 6.48 3.54 2.28
CA LEU A 134 5.88 4.80 1.80
C LEU A 134 6.74 6.01 2.17
N ILE A 135 7.31 6.06 3.38
CA ILE A 135 8.26 7.13 3.78
C ILE A 135 9.48 7.11 2.85
N TYR A 136 10.07 5.94 2.62
CA TYR A 136 11.18 5.76 1.69
C TYR A 136 10.86 6.30 0.29
N LEU A 137 9.73 5.86 -0.29
CA LEU A 137 9.32 6.30 -1.63
C LEU A 137 9.05 7.80 -1.69
N TYR A 138 8.47 8.38 -0.63
CA TYR A 138 8.18 9.81 -0.58
C TYR A 138 9.44 10.67 -0.55
N ASN A 139 10.49 10.22 0.15
CA ASN A 139 11.76 10.92 0.27
C ASN A 139 12.73 10.59 -0.88
N SER A 140 12.40 9.63 -1.73
CA SER A 140 13.22 9.24 -2.89
C SER A 140 12.97 10.13 -4.12
N PRO A 141 13.88 10.12 -5.12
CA PRO A 141 13.64 10.75 -6.42
C PRO A 141 12.39 10.21 -7.17
N TYR A 142 11.88 9.05 -6.74
CA TYR A 142 10.76 8.35 -7.35
C TYR A 142 9.38 8.82 -6.86
N GLN A 143 9.31 9.73 -5.89
CA GLN A 143 8.09 10.20 -5.24
C GLN A 143 6.98 10.56 -6.25
N LYS A 144 7.28 11.46 -7.20
CA LYS A 144 6.29 11.96 -8.18
C LYS A 144 5.74 10.82 -9.03
N GLU A 145 6.60 9.89 -9.41
CA GLU A 145 6.27 8.75 -10.24
C GLU A 145 5.37 7.76 -9.50
N PHE A 146 5.75 7.41 -8.27
CA PHE A 146 4.97 6.52 -7.43
C PHE A 146 3.59 7.11 -7.10
N LEU A 147 3.52 8.39 -6.69
CA LEU A 147 2.25 9.10 -6.46
C LEU A 147 1.34 9.07 -7.70
N ARG A 148 1.91 9.28 -8.89
CA ARG A 148 1.16 9.23 -10.15
C ARG A 148 0.63 7.84 -10.47
N SER A 149 1.17 6.77 -9.90
CA SER A 149 0.64 5.40 -10.11
C SER A 149 -0.62 5.09 -9.28
N LEU A 150 -0.83 5.77 -8.15
CA LEU A 150 -1.87 5.41 -7.17
C LEU A 150 -3.29 5.80 -7.59
N ALA A 151 -4.31 5.18 -7.00
CA ALA A 151 -5.68 5.67 -7.12
C ALA A 151 -5.82 7.01 -6.39
N VAL A 152 -6.70 7.88 -6.88
CA VAL A 152 -6.88 9.25 -6.34
C VAL A 152 -8.34 9.44 -5.93
N ALA A 153 -8.54 9.82 -4.67
CA ALA A 153 -9.86 10.11 -4.10
C ALA A 153 -10.66 11.07 -5.00
N GLY A 154 -11.90 10.69 -5.29
CA GLY A 154 -12.83 11.45 -6.14
C GLY A 154 -12.38 11.72 -7.58
N LYS A 155 -11.32 11.06 -8.07
CA LYS A 155 -10.75 11.36 -9.40
C LYS A 155 -10.40 10.13 -10.23
N ARG A 156 -9.69 9.14 -9.66
CA ARG A 156 -9.03 8.09 -10.46
C ARG A 156 -9.00 6.74 -9.77
N GLY A 157 -9.09 5.69 -10.59
CA GLY A 157 -8.86 4.31 -10.15
C GLY A 157 -9.95 3.81 -9.21
N THR A 158 -9.57 2.90 -8.31
CA THR A 158 -10.47 2.31 -7.30
C THR A 158 -11.07 3.32 -6.32
N LEU A 159 -10.60 4.57 -6.33
CA LEU A 159 -11.09 5.69 -5.51
C LEU A 159 -11.91 6.72 -6.30
N LYS A 160 -12.16 6.52 -7.61
CA LYS A 160 -12.85 7.50 -8.47
C LYS A 160 -14.18 8.00 -7.89
N LYS A 161 -14.98 7.11 -7.29
CA LYS A 161 -16.30 7.40 -6.68
C LYS A 161 -16.29 7.29 -5.14
N ARG A 162 -15.13 7.43 -4.49
CA ARG A 162 -14.98 7.21 -3.04
C ARG A 162 -14.17 8.35 -2.41
N LEU A 163 -14.38 8.56 -1.11
CA LEU A 163 -13.71 9.62 -0.34
C LEU A 163 -13.84 11.00 -1.03
N ILE A 164 -15.06 11.35 -1.48
CA ILE A 164 -15.32 12.55 -2.29
C ILE A 164 -14.96 13.83 -1.53
N ASN A 165 -15.16 13.86 -0.21
CA ASN A 165 -14.76 14.97 0.67
C ASN A 165 -13.23 15.22 0.67
N TYR A 166 -12.47 14.23 0.19
CA TYR A 166 -11.01 14.24 0.08
C TYR A 166 -10.54 14.24 -1.38
N LYS A 167 -11.37 14.76 -2.31
CA LYS A 167 -11.08 14.79 -3.75
C LYS A 167 -9.69 15.38 -4.02
N LYS A 168 -8.85 14.64 -4.75
CA LYS A 168 -7.45 14.98 -5.07
C LYS A 168 -6.51 15.15 -3.84
N LYS A 169 -6.94 14.83 -2.62
CA LYS A 169 -6.12 14.93 -1.41
C LYS A 169 -5.53 13.58 -0.96
N ILE A 170 -6.21 12.47 -1.27
CA ILE A 170 -5.75 11.12 -0.91
C ILE A 170 -5.30 10.35 -2.15
N TYR A 171 -4.07 9.83 -2.09
CA TYR A 171 -3.43 9.00 -3.10
C TYR A 171 -3.11 7.66 -2.47
N ALA A 172 -3.80 6.58 -2.85
CA ALA A 172 -3.69 5.33 -2.11
C ALA A 172 -3.91 4.08 -2.93
N LYS A 173 -3.43 2.97 -2.39
CA LYS A 173 -3.70 1.62 -2.86
C LYS A 173 -4.78 0.99 -1.99
N THR A 174 -5.91 0.66 -2.62
CA THR A 174 -6.97 -0.13 -1.99
C THR A 174 -6.66 -1.62 -2.07
N GLY A 175 -7.12 -2.39 -1.09
CA GLY A 175 -7.14 -3.85 -1.08
C GLY A 175 -8.45 -4.40 -0.54
N TYR A 176 -8.93 -5.48 -1.14
CA TYR A 176 -10.10 -6.22 -0.70
C TYR A 176 -9.93 -7.71 -1.01
N LEU A 177 -10.24 -8.55 -0.03
CA LEU A 177 -10.59 -9.97 -0.19
C LEU A 177 -11.76 -10.26 0.75
N LYS A 178 -12.33 -11.48 0.69
CA LYS A 178 -13.26 -11.94 1.71
C LYS A 178 -12.60 -11.79 3.10
N ASN A 179 -13.26 -11.04 4.00
CA ASN A 179 -12.80 -10.73 5.35
C ASN A 179 -11.48 -9.95 5.45
N VAL A 180 -11.08 -9.25 4.38
CA VAL A 180 -9.88 -8.42 4.39
C VAL A 180 -10.16 -7.06 3.74
N ARG A 181 -9.79 -5.98 4.42
CA ARG A 181 -9.72 -4.63 3.86
C ARG A 181 -8.31 -4.09 4.10
N ALA A 182 -7.75 -3.39 3.12
CA ALA A 182 -6.49 -2.70 3.28
C ALA A 182 -6.48 -1.37 2.54
N PHE A 183 -5.81 -0.37 3.11
CA PHE A 183 -5.71 0.98 2.55
C PHE A 183 -4.44 1.65 3.03
N SER A 184 -3.52 1.90 2.10
CA SER A 184 -2.26 2.58 2.41
C SER A 184 -1.91 3.58 1.32
N GLY A 185 -1.29 4.68 1.70
CA GLY A 185 -0.95 5.76 0.80
C GLY A 185 -0.65 7.06 1.52
N TYR A 186 -0.95 8.16 0.85
CA TYR A 186 -0.66 9.52 1.30
C TYR A 186 -1.93 10.35 1.43
N TYR A 187 -1.92 11.26 2.39
CA TYR A 187 -2.94 12.28 2.57
C TYR A 187 -2.29 13.66 2.64
N PHE A 188 -2.71 14.54 1.73
CA PHE A 188 -2.27 15.93 1.64
C PHE A 188 -3.41 16.84 2.08
N LYS A 189 -3.22 17.58 3.19
CA LYS A 189 -4.23 18.47 3.76
C LYS A 189 -3.60 19.84 4.02
N ASN A 190 -3.89 20.78 3.13
CA ASN A 190 -3.26 22.10 3.12
C ASN A 190 -1.73 21.88 3.05
N ASP A 191 -0.97 22.44 4.00
CA ASP A 191 0.49 22.25 4.06
C ASP A 191 0.92 20.95 4.72
N LYS A 192 -0.01 20.24 5.39
CA LYS A 192 0.29 19.00 6.10
C LYS A 192 0.32 17.78 5.18
N LYS A 193 1.30 16.91 5.41
CA LYS A 193 1.52 15.67 4.65
C LYS A 193 1.57 14.50 5.60
N TYR A 194 0.77 13.48 5.30
CA TYR A 194 0.75 12.23 6.03
C TYR A 194 0.98 11.05 5.08
N CYS A 195 1.60 9.99 5.58
CA CYS A 195 1.41 8.65 5.02
C CYS A 195 0.75 7.74 6.05
N PHE A 196 0.02 6.75 5.56
CA PHE A 196 -0.75 5.85 6.39
C PHE A 196 -0.77 4.43 5.82
N SER A 197 -0.98 3.46 6.71
CA SER A 197 -1.27 2.09 6.34
C SER A 197 -2.30 1.49 7.29
N ILE A 198 -3.35 0.91 6.72
CA ILE A 198 -4.48 0.32 7.46
C ILE A 198 -4.71 -1.08 6.89
N ILE A 199 -4.71 -2.10 7.75
CA ILE A 199 -5.08 -3.46 7.39
C ILE A 199 -6.10 -3.99 8.41
N ILE A 200 -7.19 -4.55 7.90
CA ILE A 200 -8.26 -5.16 8.67
C ILE A 200 -8.49 -6.58 8.16
N ASN A 201 -8.30 -7.57 9.03
CA ASN A 201 -8.54 -9.00 8.77
C ASN A 201 -9.81 -9.47 9.50
N TYR A 202 -10.94 -8.84 9.17
CA TYR A 202 -12.26 -9.14 9.73
C TYR A 202 -13.35 -8.86 8.68
N PRO A 203 -14.51 -9.54 8.70
CA PRO A 203 -15.66 -9.16 7.88
C PRO A 203 -16.12 -7.72 8.22
N VAL A 204 -16.06 -6.83 7.24
CA VAL A 204 -16.55 -5.45 7.37
C VAL A 204 -17.44 -5.12 6.18
N ARG A 205 -18.68 -4.72 6.48
CA ARG A 205 -19.61 -4.15 5.49
C ARG A 205 -18.95 -2.95 4.82
N LYS A 206 -19.10 -2.86 3.50
CA LYS A 206 -18.38 -1.88 2.68
C LYS A 206 -18.68 -0.45 3.13
N GLU A 207 -19.91 -0.17 3.51
CA GLU A 207 -20.43 1.12 3.95
C GLU A 207 -19.76 1.54 5.26
N HIS A 208 -19.68 0.62 6.23
CA HIS A 208 -18.99 0.85 7.51
C HIS A 208 -17.51 1.12 7.30
N TYR A 209 -16.87 0.39 6.40
CA TYR A 209 -15.45 0.60 6.09
C TYR A 209 -15.17 2.00 5.54
N TRP A 210 -15.98 2.49 4.59
CA TRP A 210 -15.79 3.84 4.05
C TRP A 210 -16.18 4.94 5.05
N ARG A 211 -17.21 4.72 5.89
CA ARG A 211 -17.52 5.62 7.03
C ARG A 211 -16.34 5.72 7.99
N PHE A 212 -15.76 4.59 8.37
CA PHE A 212 -14.58 4.54 9.23
C PHE A 212 -13.41 5.32 8.64
N LEU A 213 -13.10 5.13 7.35
CA LEU A 213 -12.03 5.89 6.71
C LEU A 213 -12.33 7.40 6.66
N ASN A 214 -13.57 7.80 6.33
CA ASN A 214 -13.95 9.21 6.34
C ASN A 214 -13.77 9.84 7.72
N GLN A 215 -14.15 9.13 8.78
CA GLN A 215 -14.00 9.62 10.16
C GLN A 215 -12.54 9.62 10.61
N LEU A 216 -11.75 8.62 10.24
CA LEU A 216 -10.32 8.59 10.55
C LEU A 216 -9.61 9.81 9.96
N PHE A 217 -9.84 10.10 8.67
CA PHE A 217 -9.18 11.23 8.00
C PHE A 217 -9.73 12.60 8.44
N SER A 218 -10.90 12.69 9.06
CA SER A 218 -11.37 13.97 9.61
C SER A 218 -10.65 14.38 10.89
N TYR A 219 -9.97 13.44 11.57
CA TYR A 219 -9.16 13.74 12.76
C TYR A 219 -7.71 14.18 12.44
N LEU A 220 -7.28 14.05 11.17
CA LEU A 220 -5.99 14.55 10.66
C LEU A 220 -6.19 15.90 9.97
#